data_AF-A0A7X2IC22-F1
#
_entry.id   AF-A0A7X2IC22-F1
#
_cell.length_a   1.000
_cell.length_b   1.000
_cell.length_c   1.000
_cell.angle_alpha   90.00
_cell.angle_beta   90.00
_cell.angle_gamma   90.00
#
_symmetry.space_group_name_H-M   'P 1'
#
loop_
_entity.id
_entity.type
_entity.pdbx_description
1 polymer ?
#
loop_
_entity_poly.entity_id
_entity_poly.type
_entity_poly.pdbx_seq_one_letter_code
_entity_poly.pdbx_strand_id
1 'polypeptide(L)'
;MSEREYWIRVISDFYLIGEKDIFFLNDLIGLVSYGENDNFLDKSAEKRIDHAIFLADYLLGTGDFEAGVAVSSSGNEVGYVKFDGDVNLYFDLIRNDVRENGLDDYETGVRYWISKIKGRRMVSLPPVSLRRLFEN
;
A
#
# COMPACT_ATOMS: atom_id res chain seq x y z
N MET A 1 11.55 4.84 23.48
CA MET A 1 10.25 5.36 22.98
C MET A 1 9.17 4.56 23.68
N SER A 2 8.05 5.14 24.09
CA SER A 2 6.96 4.29 24.59
C SER A 2 6.46 3.43 23.44
N GLU A 3 6.24 2.14 23.68
CA GLU A 3 5.64 1.12 22.80
C GLU A 3 4.35 1.55 22.07
N ARG A 4 3.78 2.72 22.40
CA ARG A 4 2.35 2.89 22.31
C ARG A 4 1.80 3.18 20.92
N GLU A 5 2.54 3.70 19.94
CA GLU A 5 1.91 4.04 18.65
C GLU A 5 2.83 3.84 17.42
N TYR A 6 3.59 2.73 17.35
CA TYR A 6 4.38 2.33 16.17
C TYR A 6 3.59 2.45 14.85
N TRP A 7 2.35 1.97 14.85
CA TRP A 7 1.45 2.03 13.69
C TRP A 7 1.12 3.47 13.27
N ILE A 8 0.97 4.42 14.20
CA ILE A 8 0.75 5.84 13.87
C ILE A 8 1.97 6.41 13.19
N ARG A 9 3.17 6.13 13.72
CA ARG A 9 4.42 6.59 13.11
C ARG A 9 4.54 6.06 11.68
N VAL A 10 4.38 4.76 11.50
CA VAL A 10 4.44 4.10 10.18
C VAL A 10 3.48 4.77 9.18
N ILE A 11 2.23 5.01 9.58
CA ILE A 11 1.25 5.65 8.69
C ILE A 11 1.60 7.12 8.45
N SER A 12 2.07 7.84 9.46
CA SER A 12 2.51 9.23 9.35
C SER A 12 3.71 9.36 8.41
N ASP A 13 4.60 8.37 8.38
CA ASP A 13 5.77 8.36 7.52
C ASP A 13 5.36 8.37 6.03
N PHE A 14 4.24 7.76 5.62
CA PHE A 14 3.71 7.92 4.25
C PHE A 14 3.42 9.37 3.86
N TYR A 15 3.06 10.21 4.82
CA TYR A 15 2.85 11.64 4.57
C TYR A 15 4.16 12.43 4.52
N LEU A 16 5.25 11.89 5.06
CA LEU A 16 6.58 12.49 5.11
C LEU A 16 7.49 12.04 3.95
N ILE A 17 7.31 10.82 3.45
CA ILE A 17 8.09 10.23 2.34
C ILE A 17 7.96 11.05 1.05
N GLY A 18 6.98 11.95 0.94
CA GLY A 18 6.85 12.92 -0.14
C GLY A 18 6.02 12.38 -1.31
N GLU A 19 6.24 12.93 -2.51
CA GLU A 19 5.57 12.53 -3.78
C GLU A 19 6.23 11.26 -4.35
N LYS A 20 6.38 10.22 -3.52
CA LYS A 20 6.94 8.94 -3.94
C LYS A 20 5.80 7.95 -4.14
N ASP A 21 5.84 7.26 -5.27
CA ASP A 21 4.96 6.13 -5.52
C ASP A 21 5.29 5.00 -4.53
N ILE A 22 4.24 4.52 -3.86
CA ILE A 22 4.27 3.42 -2.91
C ILE A 22 3.71 2.23 -3.67
N PHE A 23 4.57 1.30 -4.05
CA PHE A 23 4.19 0.10 -4.78
C PHE A 23 3.48 -0.88 -3.86
N PHE A 24 2.37 -1.44 -4.35
CA PHE A 24 1.46 -2.21 -3.51
C PHE A 24 2.12 -3.47 -2.92
N LEU A 25 2.75 -4.32 -3.76
CA LEU A 25 3.36 -5.55 -3.26
C LEU A 25 4.75 -5.34 -2.65
N ASN A 26 5.51 -4.33 -3.11
CA ASN A 26 6.85 -4.10 -2.58
C ASN A 26 6.82 -3.32 -1.26
N ASP A 27 6.10 -2.21 -1.21
CA ASP A 27 6.13 -1.29 -0.08
C ASP A 27 5.00 -1.61 0.93
N LEU A 28 3.74 -1.72 0.48
CA LEU A 28 2.61 -1.91 1.41
C LEU A 28 2.60 -3.32 2.04
N ILE A 29 2.76 -4.37 1.23
CA ILE A 29 2.84 -5.74 1.76
C ILE A 29 4.07 -5.90 2.65
N GLY A 30 5.22 -5.38 2.23
CA GLY A 30 6.43 -5.36 3.04
C GLY A 30 6.13 -4.77 4.42
N LEU A 31 5.56 -3.57 4.45
CA LEU A 31 5.26 -2.86 5.68
C LEU A 31 4.31 -3.62 6.64
N VAL A 32 3.20 -4.16 6.13
CA VAL A 32 2.25 -4.91 6.97
C VAL A 32 2.75 -6.31 7.34
N SER A 33 3.93 -6.71 6.88
CA SER A 33 4.57 -7.99 7.23
C SER A 33 5.47 -7.90 8.46
N TYR A 34 5.78 -6.70 8.96
CA TYR A 34 6.66 -6.51 10.11
C TYR A 34 5.93 -5.89 11.30
N GLY A 35 6.38 -6.24 12.50
CA GLY A 35 5.93 -5.63 13.75
C GLY A 35 6.86 -4.51 14.21
N GLU A 36 6.61 -3.99 15.40
CA GLU A 36 7.37 -2.88 16.01
C GLU A 36 8.88 -3.14 16.12
N ASN A 37 9.28 -4.39 16.37
CA ASN A 37 10.69 -4.79 16.51
C ASN A 37 11.36 -5.13 15.17
N ASP A 38 10.72 -4.80 14.05
CA ASP A 38 11.16 -5.18 12.70
C ASP A 38 11.29 -6.71 12.50
N ASN A 39 10.59 -7.47 13.35
CA ASN A 39 10.47 -8.91 13.23
C ASN A 39 9.33 -9.23 12.27
N PHE A 40 9.58 -10.19 11.39
CA PHE A 40 8.57 -10.74 10.50
C PHE A 40 7.40 -11.32 11.31
N LEU A 41 6.19 -10.90 10.97
CA LEU A 41 4.94 -11.39 11.53
C LEU A 41 4.51 -12.63 10.76
N ASP A 42 4.11 -13.69 11.47
CA ASP A 42 3.77 -14.98 10.87
C ASP A 42 2.37 -14.93 10.23
N LYS A 43 2.26 -14.17 9.14
CA LYS A 43 1.03 -13.94 8.38
C LYS A 43 1.05 -14.75 7.09
N SER A 44 -0.10 -15.38 6.79
CA SER A 44 -0.31 -15.98 5.48
C SER A 44 -0.20 -14.93 4.36
N ALA A 45 0.08 -15.38 3.14
CA ALA A 45 0.06 -14.53 1.95
C ALA A 45 -1.26 -13.75 1.82
N GLU A 46 -2.39 -14.44 1.99
CA GLU A 46 -3.73 -13.86 1.94
C GLU A 46 -3.92 -12.77 3.01
N LYS A 47 -3.52 -13.02 4.26
CA LYS A 47 -3.62 -12.02 5.33
C LYS A 47 -2.76 -10.78 5.05
N ARG A 48 -1.57 -10.95 4.46
CA ARG A 48 -0.71 -9.82 4.05
C ARG A 48 -1.36 -8.98 2.95
N ILE A 49 -1.99 -9.62 1.96
CA ILE A 49 -2.73 -8.94 0.89
C ILE A 49 -3.90 -8.15 1.49
N ASP A 50 -4.73 -8.79 2.31
CA ASP A 50 -5.89 -8.13 2.93
C ASP A 50 -5.47 -6.96 3.83
N HIS A 51 -4.38 -7.11 4.57
CA HIS A 51 -3.81 -6.03 5.38
C HIS A 51 -3.31 -4.87 4.52
N ALA A 52 -2.61 -5.15 3.42
CA ALA A 52 -2.15 -4.13 2.49
C ALA A 52 -3.32 -3.43 1.78
N ILE A 53 -4.37 -4.16 1.39
CA ILE A 53 -5.60 -3.60 0.81
C ILE A 53 -6.27 -2.70 1.85
N PHE A 54 -6.42 -3.14 3.10
CA PHE A 54 -7.05 -2.34 4.15
C PHE A 54 -6.28 -1.04 4.43
N LEU A 55 -4.95 -1.08 4.38
CA LEU A 55 -4.12 0.11 4.50
C LEU A 55 -4.28 1.05 3.29
N ALA A 56 -4.24 0.52 2.08
CA ALA A 56 -4.42 1.30 0.85
C ALA A 56 -5.81 1.94 0.77
N ASP A 57 -6.86 1.19 1.12
CA ASP A 57 -8.25 1.67 1.14
C ASP A 57 -8.40 2.85 2.11
N TYR A 58 -7.81 2.75 3.30
CA TYR A 58 -7.76 3.86 4.24
C TYR A 58 -7.04 5.09 3.65
N LEU A 59 -5.85 4.92 3.07
CA LEU A 59 -5.06 6.02 2.53
C LEU A 59 -5.75 6.71 1.35
N LEU A 60 -6.32 5.93 0.42
CA LEU A 60 -7.10 6.47 -0.71
C LEU A 60 -8.37 7.17 -0.22
N GLY A 61 -9.03 6.60 0.80
CA GLY A 61 -10.24 7.15 1.41
C GLY A 61 -10.05 8.50 2.10
N THR A 62 -8.82 8.89 2.48
CA THR A 62 -8.58 10.25 3.02
C THR A 62 -8.65 11.33 1.93
N GLY A 63 -8.52 10.95 0.65
CA GLY A 63 -8.41 11.88 -0.47
C GLY A 63 -7.03 12.56 -0.57
N ASP A 64 -6.05 12.14 0.24
CA ASP A 64 -4.68 12.65 0.19
C ASP A 64 -3.76 11.82 -0.73
N PHE A 65 -4.24 10.67 -1.17
CA PHE A 65 -3.54 9.73 -2.05
C PHE A 65 -4.35 9.44 -3.30
N GLU A 66 -3.67 9.01 -4.35
CA GLU A 66 -4.28 8.51 -5.57
C GLU A 66 -3.70 7.16 -5.97
N ALA A 67 -4.51 6.34 -6.61
CA ALA A 67 -4.11 5.04 -7.13
C ALA A 67 -3.63 5.15 -8.57
N GLY A 68 -2.73 4.27 -8.96
CA GLY A 68 -2.24 4.20 -10.33
C GLY A 68 -1.74 2.83 -10.72
N VAL A 69 -1.54 2.68 -12.03
CA VAL A 69 -1.11 1.45 -12.67
C VAL A 69 0.06 1.71 -13.61
N ALA A 70 0.94 0.72 -13.70
CA ALA A 70 1.96 0.67 -14.74
C ALA A 70 1.29 0.28 -16.07
N VAL A 71 1.61 1.01 -17.14
CA VAL A 71 1.17 0.72 -18.50
C VAL A 71 2.38 0.45 -19.37
N SER A 72 2.32 -0.63 -20.14
CA SER A 72 3.32 -0.88 -21.17
C SER A 72 3.11 0.11 -22.31
N SER A 73 4.10 0.94 -22.59
CA SER A 73 4.10 1.78 -23.78
C SER A 73 4.80 1.06 -24.93
N SER A 74 4.38 1.35 -26.16
CA SER A 74 5.00 0.82 -27.37
C SER A 74 6.45 1.33 -27.48
N GLY A 75 7.42 0.54 -26.99
CA GLY A 75 8.83 0.91 -26.99
C GLY A 75 9.71 0.36 -25.86
N ASN A 76 9.22 -0.60 -25.05
CA ASN A 76 9.88 -1.12 -23.83
C ASN A 76 9.98 -0.11 -22.66
N GLU A 77 9.28 1.02 -22.72
CA GLU A 77 9.18 1.94 -21.58
C GLU A 77 7.92 1.64 -20.77
N VAL A 78 8.08 1.50 -19.45
CA VAL A 78 6.97 1.39 -18.50
C VAL A 78 6.54 2.80 -18.13
N GLY A 79 5.30 3.17 -18.51
CA GLY A 79 4.66 4.38 -18.04
C GLY A 79 3.89 4.13 -16.75
N TYR A 80 3.72 5.16 -15.92
CA TYR A 80 2.83 5.12 -14.75
C TYR A 80 1.71 6.11 -14.95
N VAL A 81 0.47 5.63 -14.88
CA VAL A 81 -0.71 6.46 -15.07
C VAL A 81 -1.64 6.33 -13.87
N LYS A 82 -2.36 7.40 -13.59
CA LYS A 82 -3.44 7.36 -12.61
C LYS A 82 -4.49 6.34 -13.02
N PHE A 83 -4.99 5.58 -12.06
CA PHE A 83 -6.06 4.65 -12.27
C PHE A 83 -7.38 5.42 -12.37
N ASP A 84 -8.01 5.36 -13.55
CA ASP A 84 -9.28 6.03 -13.84
C ASP A 84 -10.43 5.02 -13.74
N GLY A 85 -10.79 4.67 -12.50
CA GLY A 85 -11.82 3.67 -12.20
C GLY A 85 -12.22 3.65 -10.73
N ASP A 86 -13.18 2.79 -10.41
CA ASP A 86 -13.63 2.58 -9.03
C ASP A 86 -12.55 1.90 -8.17
N VAL A 87 -12.41 2.32 -6.91
CA VAL A 87 -11.37 1.78 -6.02
C VAL A 87 -11.56 0.29 -5.71
N ASN A 88 -12.80 -0.22 -5.71
CA ASN A 88 -13.02 -1.66 -5.52
C ASN A 88 -12.54 -2.44 -6.73
N LEU A 89 -12.75 -1.91 -7.94
CA LEU A 89 -12.19 -2.51 -9.16
C LEU A 89 -10.66 -2.53 -9.12
N TYR A 90 -10.03 -1.46 -8.62
CA TYR A 90 -8.58 -1.42 -8.42
C TYR A 90 -8.08 -2.57 -7.52
N PHE A 91 -8.75 -2.82 -6.38
CA PHE A 91 -8.39 -3.91 -5.48
C PHE A 91 -8.70 -5.30 -6.05
N ASP A 92 -9.77 -5.45 -6.82
CA ASP A 92 -10.10 -6.72 -7.47
C ASP A 92 -9.06 -7.09 -8.54
N LEU A 93 -8.53 -6.10 -9.27
CA LEU A 93 -7.41 -6.29 -10.20
C LEU A 93 -6.15 -6.79 -9.47
N ILE A 94 -5.77 -6.14 -8.36
CA ILE A 94 -4.64 -6.58 -7.53
C ILE A 94 -4.83 -8.03 -7.06
N ARG A 95 -6.01 -8.38 -6.56
CA ARG A 95 -6.29 -9.74 -6.07
C ARG A 95 -6.19 -10.77 -7.18
N ASN A 96 -6.71 -10.47 -8.37
CA ASN A 96 -6.65 -11.38 -9.50
C ASN A 96 -5.22 -11.57 -9.98
N ASP A 97 -4.44 -10.50 -10.14
CA ASP A 97 -3.04 -10.60 -10.54
C ASP A 97 -2.20 -11.41 -9.53
N VAL A 98 -2.39 -11.17 -8.23
CA VAL A 98 -1.67 -11.95 -7.20
C VAL A 98 -2.12 -13.42 -7.18
N ARG A 99 -3.39 -13.71 -7.48
CA ARG A 99 -3.87 -15.10 -7.59
C ARG A 99 -3.27 -15.81 -8.79
N GLU A 100 -3.04 -15.10 -9.89
CA GLU A 100 -2.50 -15.65 -11.14
C GLU A 100 -0.97 -15.80 -11.09
N ASN A 101 -0.26 -14.80 -10.56
CA ASN A 101 1.21 -14.72 -10.65
C ASN A 101 1.92 -15.00 -9.32
N GLY A 102 1.22 -14.89 -8.19
CA GLY A 102 1.79 -14.98 -6.85
C GLY A 102 2.33 -13.64 -6.32
N LEU A 103 2.77 -13.66 -5.05
CA LEU A 103 3.27 -12.45 -4.37
C LEU A 103 4.69 -12.04 -4.79
N ASP A 104 5.50 -12.99 -5.23
CA ASP A 104 6.92 -12.79 -5.55
C ASP A 104 7.13 -12.43 -7.03
N ASP A 105 6.05 -12.26 -7.81
CA ASP A 105 6.13 -11.86 -9.19
C ASP A 105 6.52 -10.39 -9.34
N TYR A 106 7.63 -10.15 -10.04
CA TYR A 106 8.22 -8.81 -10.19
C TYR A 106 7.28 -7.85 -10.93
N GLU A 107 6.62 -8.31 -12.00
CA GLU A 107 5.74 -7.45 -12.80
C GLU A 107 4.53 -7.00 -11.99
N THR A 108 3.90 -7.93 -11.26
CA THR A 108 2.83 -7.63 -10.31
C THR A 108 3.34 -6.70 -9.21
N GLY A 109 4.61 -6.87 -8.81
CA GLY A 109 5.34 -6.09 -7.81
C GLY A 109 5.30 -4.58 -8.03
N VAL A 110 5.44 -4.17 -9.29
CA VAL A 110 5.56 -2.76 -9.70
C VAL A 110 4.33 -2.25 -10.47
N ARG A 111 3.36 -3.13 -10.76
CA ARG A 111 2.18 -2.79 -11.56
C ARG A 111 1.23 -1.84 -10.85
N TYR A 112 1.04 -1.97 -9.55
CA TYR A 112 0.06 -1.23 -8.78
C TYR A 112 0.74 -0.33 -7.76
N TRP A 113 0.34 0.95 -7.72
CA TRP A 113 0.92 1.92 -6.80
C TRP A 113 -0.14 2.87 -6.24
N ILE A 114 0.16 3.43 -5.07
CA ILE A 114 -0.53 4.60 -4.52
C ILE A 114 0.48 5.72 -4.33
N SER A 115 0.10 6.96 -4.59
CA SER A 115 1.01 8.10 -4.45
C SER A 115 0.34 9.22 -3.70
N LYS A 116 1.12 9.92 -2.90
CA LYS A 116 0.65 11.07 -2.12
C LYS A 116 0.47 12.27 -3.03
N ILE A 117 -0.72 12.87 -2.99
CA ILE A 117 -1.01 14.07 -3.75
C ILE A 117 -0.22 15.26 -3.18
N LYS A 118 0.41 16.03 -4.07
CA LYS A 118 1.18 17.23 -3.73
C LYS A 118 0.35 18.21 -2.89
N GLY A 119 0.96 18.71 -1.82
CA GLY A 119 0.34 19.71 -0.94
C GLY A 119 -0.67 19.17 0.08
N ARG A 120 -1.12 17.91 -0.06
CA ARG A 120 -1.98 17.24 0.92
C ARG A 120 -1.19 16.86 2.18
N ARG A 121 -1.86 16.80 3.33
CA ARG A 121 -1.24 16.53 4.64
C ARG A 121 -2.22 15.76 5.51
N MET A 122 -1.69 14.90 6.38
CA MET A 122 -2.50 14.21 7.37
C MET A 122 -3.16 15.24 8.31
N VAL A 123 -4.49 15.26 8.32
CA VAL A 123 -5.29 16.21 9.13
C VAL A 123 -5.75 15.63 10.47
N SER A 124 -5.70 14.32 10.63
CA SER A 124 -6.12 13.61 11.84
C SER A 124 -5.24 12.40 12.10
N LEU A 125 -5.17 11.96 13.36
CA LEU A 125 -4.51 10.70 13.69
C LEU A 125 -5.19 9.53 12.96
N PRO A 126 -4.42 8.52 12.53
CA PRO A 126 -5.02 7.34 11.92
C PRO A 126 -5.91 6.60 12.93
N PRO A 127 -6.99 5.93 12.50
CA PRO A 127 -7.91 5.23 13.39
C PRO A 127 -7.23 4.04 14.06
N VAL A 128 -7.56 3.79 15.34
CA VAL A 128 -7.01 2.69 16.15
C VAL A 128 -7.20 1.32 15.51
N SER A 129 -8.19 1.16 14.63
CA SER A 129 -8.42 -0.07 13.86
C SER A 129 -7.22 -0.46 12.98
N LEU A 130 -6.37 0.48 12.58
CA LEU A 130 -5.17 0.18 11.78
C LEU A 130 -4.06 -0.47 12.62
N ARG A 131 -4.13 -0.42 13.95
CA ARG A 131 -3.18 -1.10 14.83
C ARG A 131 -3.08 -2.60 14.55
N ARG A 132 -4.21 -3.27 14.25
CA ARG A 132 -4.27 -4.71 13.96
C ARG A 132 -3.41 -5.12 12.76
N LEU A 133 -3.06 -4.17 11.89
CA LEU A 133 -2.22 -4.43 10.73
C LEU A 133 -0.81 -4.86 11.12
N PHE A 134 -0.35 -4.48 12.30
CA PHE A 134 1.02 -4.69 12.79
C PHE A 134 1.08 -5.71 13.94
N GLU A 135 0.02 -6.52 14.07
CA GLU A 135 -0.12 -7.59 15.04
C GLU A 135 -0.28 -8.93 14.31
N ASN A 136 -0.01 -10.05 15.00
CA ASN A 136 -0.14 -11.41 14.45
C ASN A 136 -1.61 -11.84 14.30
#